data_AF-D0IQ88-F1
#
_entry.id   AF-D0IQ88-F1
#
_cell.length_a   1.000
_cell.length_b   1.000
_cell.length_c   1.000
_cell.angle_alpha   90.00
_cell.angle_beta   90.00
_cell.angle_gamma   90.00
#
_symmetry.space_group_name_H-M   'P 1'
#
loop_
_entity.id
_entity.type
_entity.pdbx_description
1 polymer ?
#
loop_
_entity_poly.entity_id
_entity_poly.type
_entity_poly.pdbx_seq_one_letter_code
_entity_poly.pdbx_strand_id
1 'polypeptide(L)'
;MPAVEKSVITDWKRLWPMVSGIHYETPQDTVREELMNVASELQAGVLQFKPKNASSLELGTLLKEKKQEKLLPFTERLQDLLDLESAQCWEILCYYLTQEYRGSASLLTQLISTETNMAKLHEDIRHYYSLERMVVLKIVKNLIVFHQVPNHPYHREYRAVVEKITIPRLRDSYLDQLESLICEVPPRKLMAGECFHSAERLVAWSERNAREINEVLHILLVLAEHLPMGLEQIKRIFAACKQHSFGKMQSYLDDSQPYHQEIIRSLSYSELMLVLKCLDFEKPEKHSDLIEKLIEDLQVDIASMYHRPEHGPLLLAWMLLRLRGTNDADDASSLLRCRQLGKRAVDLKCFVQLHLIARHSMYADDSMLSRIVRRTIYNQVGYLCDLFDGDGSCARYEGIYELLCELVSWPHLAKDFCSREERTTLHLSR
;
A
#
# COMPACT_ATOMS: atom_id res chain seq x y z
N MET A 1 -38.59 9.66 10.54
CA MET A 1 -37.16 10.05 10.69
C MET A 1 -36.35 8.95 10.02
N PRO A 2 -35.49 9.26 9.03
CA PRO A 2 -34.55 8.26 8.54
C PRO A 2 -33.66 7.84 9.71
N ALA A 3 -33.41 6.55 9.85
CA ALA A 3 -32.49 6.04 10.86
C ALA A 3 -31.15 6.74 10.67
N VAL A 4 -30.67 7.44 11.71
CA VAL A 4 -29.28 7.90 11.77
C VAL A 4 -28.45 6.64 11.61
N GLU A 5 -27.76 6.50 10.47
CA GLU A 5 -26.75 5.46 10.30
C GLU A 5 -25.84 5.53 11.53
N LYS A 6 -25.82 4.45 12.31
CA LYS A 6 -24.87 4.29 13.41
C LYS A 6 -23.48 4.28 12.77
N SER A 7 -22.87 5.45 12.66
CA SER A 7 -21.47 5.62 12.29
C SER A 7 -20.64 5.20 13.51
N VAL A 8 -20.54 3.88 13.70
CA VAL A 8 -19.76 3.27 14.77
C VAL A 8 -18.45 2.80 14.16
N ILE A 9 -17.32 3.30 14.66
CA ILE A 9 -16.00 2.77 14.36
C ILE A 9 -15.68 1.60 15.27
N THR A 10 -14.95 0.64 14.71
CA THR A 10 -14.42 -0.50 15.46
C THR A 10 -13.16 -0.08 16.23
N ASP A 11 -13.00 -0.59 17.45
CA ASP A 11 -11.74 -0.55 18.20
C ASP A 11 -10.78 -1.59 17.60
N TRP A 12 -10.01 -1.17 16.61
CA TRP A 12 -9.15 -2.00 15.78
C TRP A 12 -7.96 -2.53 16.57
N LYS A 13 -7.35 -1.72 17.44
CA LYS A 13 -6.25 -2.16 18.31
C LYS A 13 -6.71 -3.26 19.27
N ARG A 14 -7.94 -3.21 19.79
CA ARG A 14 -8.53 -4.31 20.57
C ARG A 14 -8.76 -5.56 19.72
N LEU A 15 -9.21 -5.39 18.48
CA LEU A 15 -9.53 -6.52 17.59
C LEU A 15 -8.27 -7.27 17.13
N TRP A 16 -7.17 -6.58 16.85
CA TRP A 16 -5.95 -7.17 16.28
C TRP A 16 -5.39 -8.37 17.06
N PRO A 17 -5.16 -8.31 18.39
CA PRO A 17 -4.68 -9.46 19.16
C PRO A 17 -5.58 -10.70 19.03
N MET A 18 -6.90 -10.50 18.90
CA MET A 18 -7.88 -11.59 18.79
C MET A 18 -7.80 -12.27 17.43
N VAL A 19 -7.66 -11.48 16.36
CA VAL A 19 -7.80 -11.98 14.99
C VAL A 19 -6.48 -12.23 14.28
N SER A 20 -5.35 -11.71 14.76
CA SER A 20 -4.05 -11.75 14.06
C SER A 20 -3.48 -13.15 13.84
N GLY A 21 -3.85 -14.10 14.69
CA GLY A 21 -3.20 -15.41 14.74
C GLY A 21 -1.86 -15.41 15.46
N ILE A 22 -1.36 -14.29 16.01
CA ILE A 22 -0.05 -14.29 16.71
C ILE A 22 -0.15 -15.06 18.04
N HIS A 23 -1.26 -14.90 18.75
CA HIS A 23 -1.44 -15.45 20.10
C HIS A 23 -2.28 -16.73 20.17
N TYR A 24 -2.79 -17.27 19.04
CA TYR A 24 -3.53 -18.55 18.89
C TYR A 24 -4.53 -18.97 19.99
N GLU A 25 -4.94 -18.07 20.89
CA GLU A 25 -5.77 -18.37 22.07
C GLU A 25 -7.25 -18.09 21.84
N THR A 26 -7.59 -17.33 20.80
CA THR A 26 -8.97 -16.96 20.50
C THR A 26 -9.68 -18.09 19.75
N PRO A 27 -10.86 -18.56 20.21
CA PRO A 27 -11.62 -19.60 19.50
C PRO A 27 -11.93 -19.20 18.06
N GLN A 28 -11.83 -20.16 17.13
CA GLN A 28 -12.08 -19.95 15.70
C GLN A 28 -13.46 -19.33 15.42
N ASP A 29 -14.50 -19.80 16.09
CA ASP A 29 -15.85 -19.25 15.93
C ASP A 29 -15.94 -17.77 16.34
N THR A 30 -15.25 -17.38 17.41
CA THR A 30 -15.16 -15.99 17.86
C THR A 30 -14.40 -15.13 16.86
N VAL A 31 -13.27 -15.61 16.34
CA VAL A 31 -12.50 -14.90 15.30
C VAL A 31 -13.37 -14.67 14.06
N ARG A 32 -14.10 -15.71 13.64
CA ARG A 32 -15.03 -15.62 12.50
C ARG A 32 -16.12 -14.59 12.75
N GLU A 33 -16.78 -14.64 13.90
CA GLU A 33 -17.88 -13.74 14.24
C GLU A 33 -17.41 -12.28 14.27
N GLU A 34 -16.34 -11.97 15.01
CA GLU A 34 -15.80 -10.61 15.11
C GLU A 34 -15.42 -10.05 13.73
N LEU A 35 -14.72 -10.84 12.89
CA LEU A 35 -14.35 -10.40 11.55
C LEU A 35 -15.55 -10.25 10.60
N MET A 36 -16.55 -11.14 10.71
CA MET A 36 -17.76 -11.07 9.89
C MET A 36 -18.61 -9.86 10.23
N ASN A 37 -18.63 -9.44 11.50
CA ASN A 37 -19.35 -8.25 11.98
C ASN A 37 -18.77 -6.96 11.41
N VAL A 38 -17.44 -6.91 11.18
CA VAL A 38 -16.75 -5.71 10.68
C VAL A 38 -16.33 -5.81 9.21
N ALA A 39 -16.93 -6.75 8.45
CA ALA A 39 -16.53 -7.02 7.07
C ALA A 39 -16.70 -5.80 6.14
N SER A 40 -17.70 -4.95 6.37
CA SER A 40 -17.91 -3.71 5.62
C SER A 40 -16.79 -2.69 5.86
N GLU A 41 -16.35 -2.59 7.11
CA GLU A 41 -15.34 -1.67 7.58
C GLU A 41 -13.95 -2.14 7.13
N LEU A 42 -13.72 -3.45 7.12
CA LEU A 42 -12.53 -4.08 6.50
C LEU A 42 -12.48 -3.80 4.99
N GLN A 43 -13.62 -3.83 4.29
CA GLN A 43 -13.65 -3.44 2.88
C GLN A 43 -13.28 -1.96 2.71
N ALA A 44 -13.91 -1.08 3.50
CA ALA A 44 -13.69 0.36 3.44
C ALA A 44 -12.27 0.79 3.87
N GLY A 45 -11.59 -0.02 4.70
CA GLY A 45 -10.25 0.25 5.19
C GLY A 45 -10.17 1.62 5.84
N VAL A 46 -9.26 2.49 5.35
CA VAL A 46 -9.14 3.86 5.91
C VAL A 46 -10.25 4.82 5.51
N LEU A 47 -11.04 4.51 4.46
CA LEU A 47 -12.17 5.35 4.03
C LEU A 47 -13.35 5.28 5.01
N GLN A 48 -13.35 4.34 5.95
CA GLN A 48 -14.35 4.30 7.01
C GLN A 48 -14.26 5.51 7.94
N PHE A 49 -13.07 6.13 8.08
CA PHE A 49 -12.84 7.29 8.93
C PHE A 49 -13.23 8.55 8.15
N LYS A 50 -14.43 9.05 8.44
CA LYS A 50 -15.09 10.09 7.65
C LYS A 50 -14.67 11.49 8.13
N PRO A 51 -14.45 12.43 7.19
CA PRO A 51 -14.07 13.79 7.54
C PRO A 51 -15.16 14.50 8.33
N LYS A 52 -14.82 15.59 9.04
CA LYS A 52 -15.75 16.34 9.91
C LYS A 52 -17.07 16.71 9.24
N ASN A 53 -17.05 16.99 7.94
CA ASN A 53 -18.21 17.46 7.18
C ASN A 53 -19.06 16.33 6.57
N ALA A 54 -18.76 15.06 6.86
CA ALA A 54 -19.43 13.92 6.25
C ALA A 54 -20.82 13.61 6.85
N SER A 55 -21.12 14.13 8.04
CA SER A 55 -22.42 13.97 8.69
C SER A 55 -22.99 15.32 9.11
N SER A 56 -24.32 15.43 9.17
CA SER A 56 -25.01 16.61 9.70
C SER A 56 -25.13 16.60 11.23
N LEU A 57 -24.59 15.57 11.89
CA LEU A 57 -24.66 15.43 13.33
C LEU A 57 -23.72 16.43 14.00
N GLU A 58 -24.31 17.41 14.68
CA GLU A 58 -23.54 18.38 15.46
C GLU A 58 -23.02 17.74 16.76
N LEU A 59 -21.73 17.97 17.04
CA LEU A 59 -21.06 17.44 18.21
C LEU A 59 -21.73 17.87 19.53
N GLY A 60 -22.21 19.11 19.62
CA GLY A 60 -22.95 19.59 20.79
C GLY A 60 -24.24 18.83 21.05
N THR A 61 -24.97 18.46 19.99
CA THR A 61 -26.19 17.65 20.10
C THR A 61 -25.85 16.24 20.60
N LEU A 62 -24.82 15.62 20.02
CA LEU A 62 -24.35 14.30 20.45
C LEU A 62 -23.94 14.30 21.93
N LEU A 63 -23.13 15.27 22.36
CA LEU A 63 -22.67 15.34 23.76
C LEU A 63 -23.81 15.58 24.73
N LYS A 64 -24.83 16.34 24.34
CA LYS A 64 -26.05 16.53 25.14
C LYS A 64 -26.82 15.22 25.32
N GLU A 65 -26.97 14.43 24.27
CA GLU A 65 -27.59 13.10 24.35
C GLU A 65 -26.80 12.14 25.25
N LYS A 66 -25.47 12.23 25.22
CA LYS A 66 -24.56 11.45 26.10
C LYS A 66 -24.45 12.00 27.52
N LYS A 67 -25.05 13.16 27.83
CA LYS A 67 -24.94 13.89 29.11
C LYS A 67 -23.49 14.26 29.46
N GLN A 68 -22.74 14.70 28.46
CA GLN A 68 -21.30 15.03 28.53
C GLN A 68 -21.01 16.44 28.00
N GLU A 69 -21.94 17.38 28.13
CA GLU A 69 -21.84 18.74 27.58
C GLU A 69 -20.60 19.50 28.09
N LYS A 70 -20.12 19.16 29.28
CA LYS A 70 -18.89 19.74 29.87
C LYS A 70 -17.64 19.46 29.04
N LEU A 71 -17.64 18.41 28.22
CA LEU A 71 -16.54 18.03 27.35
C LEU A 71 -16.58 18.71 25.99
N LEU A 72 -17.58 19.55 25.70
CA LEU A 72 -17.74 20.16 24.39
C LEU A 72 -16.49 20.94 23.93
N PRO A 73 -15.91 21.87 24.73
CA PRO A 73 -14.73 22.62 24.28
C PRO A 73 -13.51 21.73 24.00
N PHE A 74 -13.35 20.66 24.80
CA PHE A 74 -12.29 19.68 24.62
C PHE A 74 -12.48 18.88 23.32
N THR A 75 -13.71 18.41 23.08
CA THR A 75 -14.02 17.49 21.99
C THR A 75 -14.10 18.22 20.65
N GLU A 76 -14.52 19.49 20.62
CA GLU A 76 -14.50 20.31 19.39
C GLU A 76 -13.08 20.49 18.85
N ARG A 77 -12.12 20.76 19.73
CA ARG A 77 -10.71 20.90 19.36
C ARG A 77 -10.09 19.57 18.93
N LEU A 78 -10.47 18.49 19.60
CA LEU A 78 -10.08 17.15 19.17
C LEU A 78 -10.64 16.84 17.78
N GLN A 79 -11.91 17.15 17.53
CA GLN A 79 -12.55 16.93 16.24
C GLN A 79 -11.83 17.69 15.13
N ASP A 80 -11.44 18.94 15.38
CA ASP A 80 -10.67 19.75 14.43
C ASP A 80 -9.26 19.17 14.20
N LEU A 81 -8.64 18.59 15.22
CA LEU A 81 -7.31 17.99 15.13
C LEU A 81 -7.31 16.69 14.32
N LEU A 82 -8.33 15.84 14.51
CA LEU A 82 -8.44 14.54 13.86
C LEU A 82 -9.13 14.62 12.48
N ASP A 83 -9.83 15.72 12.21
CA ASP A 83 -10.77 15.88 11.09
C ASP A 83 -11.75 14.70 10.98
N LEU A 84 -12.42 14.38 12.08
CA LEU A 84 -13.41 13.29 12.14
C LEU A 84 -14.83 13.82 12.29
N GLU A 85 -15.79 13.09 11.73
CA GLU A 85 -17.20 13.34 12.01
C GLU A 85 -17.52 13.11 13.51
N SER A 86 -18.58 13.74 14.00
CA SER A 86 -18.86 13.90 15.43
C SER A 86 -18.99 12.57 16.19
N ALA A 87 -19.64 11.55 15.62
CA ALA A 87 -19.79 10.27 16.30
C ALA A 87 -18.47 9.50 16.37
N GLN A 88 -17.72 9.42 15.27
CA GLN A 88 -16.39 8.81 15.24
C GLN A 88 -15.38 9.50 16.17
N CYS A 89 -15.37 10.83 16.22
CA CYS A 89 -14.50 11.58 17.14
C CYS A 89 -14.80 11.21 18.61
N TRP A 90 -16.09 11.13 18.96
CA TRP A 90 -16.52 10.72 20.29
C TRP A 90 -16.11 9.27 20.63
N GLU A 91 -16.22 8.35 19.67
CA GLU A 91 -15.86 6.95 19.89
C GLU A 91 -14.35 6.75 20.02
N ILE A 92 -13.52 7.41 19.20
CA ILE A 92 -12.06 7.41 19.36
C ILE A 92 -11.68 7.89 20.76
N LEU A 93 -12.30 8.97 21.25
CA LEU A 93 -12.08 9.45 22.60
C LEU A 93 -12.45 8.38 23.64
N CYS A 94 -13.59 7.73 23.50
CA CYS A 94 -14.04 6.68 24.42
C CYS A 94 -13.10 5.46 24.42
N TYR A 95 -12.67 5.00 23.24
CA TYR A 95 -11.75 3.86 23.13
C TYR A 95 -10.38 4.19 23.70
N TYR A 96 -9.83 5.37 23.41
CA TYR A 96 -8.58 5.81 24.05
C TYR A 96 -8.68 5.81 25.58
N LEU A 97 -9.76 6.39 26.13
CA LEU A 97 -9.95 6.48 27.57
C LEU A 97 -10.15 5.13 28.25
N THR A 98 -10.65 4.13 27.54
CA THR A 98 -10.90 2.78 28.08
C THR A 98 -9.72 1.84 27.92
N GLN A 99 -8.94 1.96 26.84
CA GLN A 99 -7.87 1.01 26.50
C GLN A 99 -6.47 1.52 26.83
N GLU A 100 -6.20 2.79 26.54
CA GLU A 100 -4.84 3.36 26.59
C GLU A 100 -4.61 4.23 27.81
N TYR A 101 -5.61 5.00 28.21
CA TYR A 101 -5.46 5.93 29.33
C TYR A 101 -5.26 5.17 30.65
N ARG A 102 -4.09 5.35 31.27
CA ARG A 102 -3.73 4.73 32.56
C ARG A 102 -3.86 5.66 33.77
N GLY A 103 -4.38 6.87 33.57
CA GLY A 103 -4.53 7.86 34.64
C GLY A 103 -5.82 7.69 35.44
N SER A 104 -5.91 8.39 36.58
CA SER A 104 -7.14 8.46 37.37
C SER A 104 -8.15 9.45 36.78
N ALA A 105 -9.43 9.34 37.16
CA ALA A 105 -10.45 10.33 36.79
C ALA A 105 -10.11 11.76 37.28
N SER A 106 -9.44 11.89 38.42
CA SER A 106 -8.95 13.18 38.93
C SER A 106 -7.85 13.76 38.05
N LEU A 107 -6.92 12.93 37.57
CA LEU A 107 -5.90 13.35 36.62
C LEU A 107 -6.52 13.75 35.28
N LEU A 108 -7.50 13.01 34.77
CA LEU A 108 -8.22 13.37 33.55
C LEU A 108 -8.87 14.75 33.68
N THR A 109 -9.50 15.02 34.83
CA THR A 109 -10.09 16.32 35.15
C THR A 109 -9.03 17.44 35.12
N GLN A 110 -7.84 17.18 35.66
CA GLN A 110 -6.73 18.12 35.60
C GLN A 110 -6.20 18.30 34.17
N LEU A 111 -6.17 17.24 33.36
CA LEU A 111 -5.69 17.30 31.99
C LEU A 111 -6.57 18.18 31.10
N ILE A 112 -7.88 18.14 31.32
CA ILE A 112 -8.83 18.99 30.57
C ILE A 112 -8.98 20.41 31.14
N SER A 113 -8.33 20.72 32.27
CA SER A 113 -8.50 22.00 32.99
C SER A 113 -7.64 23.15 32.46
N THR A 114 -6.54 22.86 31.75
CA THR A 114 -5.63 23.86 31.20
C THR A 114 -5.31 23.56 29.74
N GLU A 115 -5.02 24.62 28.97
CA GLU A 115 -4.69 24.55 27.54
C GLU A 115 -3.51 23.60 27.27
N THR A 116 -2.41 23.75 28.02
CA THR A 116 -1.20 22.96 27.83
C THR A 116 -1.43 21.47 28.05
N ASN A 117 -2.17 21.12 29.11
CA ASN A 117 -2.45 19.73 29.42
C ASN A 117 -3.45 19.11 28.42
N MET A 118 -4.43 19.91 27.98
CA MET A 118 -5.39 19.50 26.97
C MET A 118 -4.69 19.19 25.66
N ALA A 119 -3.74 20.04 25.24
CA ALA A 119 -2.95 19.83 24.03
C ALA A 119 -2.16 18.52 24.08
N LYS A 120 -1.60 18.15 25.24
CA LYS A 120 -0.91 16.87 25.42
C LYS A 120 -1.86 15.68 25.28
N LEU A 121 -3.02 15.74 25.93
CA LEU A 121 -4.01 14.66 25.84
C LEU A 121 -4.56 14.52 24.40
N HIS A 122 -4.80 15.63 23.70
CA HIS A 122 -5.17 15.62 22.29
C HIS A 122 -4.10 14.96 21.42
N GLU A 123 -2.83 15.21 21.72
CA GLU A 123 -1.71 14.60 21.02
C GLU A 123 -1.66 13.08 21.25
N ASP A 124 -1.84 12.62 22.50
CA ASP A 124 -1.90 11.18 22.80
C ASP A 124 -3.08 10.50 22.06
N ILE A 125 -4.24 11.14 22.00
CA ILE A 125 -5.42 10.63 21.27
C ILE A 125 -5.17 10.62 19.75
N ARG A 126 -4.49 11.64 19.21
CA ARG A 126 -4.11 11.69 17.78
C ARG A 126 -3.19 10.52 17.40
N HIS A 127 -2.23 10.18 18.27
CA HIS A 127 -1.39 9.01 18.07
C HIS A 127 -2.22 7.72 18.09
N TYR A 128 -3.13 7.58 19.06
CA TYR A 128 -4.03 6.42 19.11
C TYR A 128 -4.89 6.30 17.85
N TYR A 129 -5.51 7.38 17.39
CA TYR A 129 -6.25 7.41 16.13
C TYR A 129 -5.39 6.99 14.92
N SER A 130 -4.16 7.50 14.84
CA SER A 130 -3.23 7.12 13.76
C SER A 130 -2.89 5.62 13.80
N LEU A 131 -2.81 5.03 14.99
CA LEU A 131 -2.63 3.59 15.16
C LEU A 131 -3.87 2.81 14.72
N GLU A 132 -5.08 3.22 15.13
CA GLU A 132 -6.33 2.58 14.71
C GLU A 132 -6.44 2.46 13.18
N ARG A 133 -6.12 3.54 12.47
CA ARG A 133 -6.07 3.56 10.99
C ARG A 133 -5.09 2.57 10.40
N MET A 134 -3.91 2.44 11.01
CA MET A 134 -2.91 1.48 10.56
C MET A 134 -3.33 0.04 10.86
N VAL A 135 -3.93 -0.21 12.02
CA VAL A 135 -4.30 -1.57 12.46
C VAL A 135 -5.37 -2.18 11.55
N VAL A 136 -6.35 -1.42 11.06
CA VAL A 136 -7.31 -1.96 10.09
C VAL A 136 -6.61 -2.44 8.81
N LEU A 137 -5.62 -1.69 8.30
CA LEU A 137 -4.83 -2.09 7.13
C LEU A 137 -4.03 -3.38 7.41
N LYS A 138 -3.44 -3.49 8.61
CA LYS A 138 -2.72 -4.70 9.04
C LYS A 138 -3.64 -5.92 9.10
N ILE A 139 -4.86 -5.78 9.63
CA ILE A 139 -5.85 -6.86 9.63
C ILE A 139 -6.17 -7.30 8.21
N VAL A 140 -6.47 -6.37 7.30
CA VAL A 140 -6.83 -6.70 5.93
C VAL A 140 -5.70 -7.37 5.18
N LYS A 141 -4.46 -6.87 5.31
CA LYS A 141 -3.29 -7.54 4.74
C LYS A 141 -3.13 -8.96 5.27
N ASN A 142 -3.30 -9.16 6.58
CA ASN A 142 -3.22 -10.47 7.21
C ASN A 142 -4.28 -11.45 6.67
N LEU A 143 -5.52 -10.98 6.50
CA LEU A 143 -6.61 -11.74 5.91
C LEU A 143 -6.24 -12.23 4.51
N ILE A 144 -5.82 -11.32 3.64
CA ILE A 144 -5.54 -11.63 2.23
C ILE A 144 -4.32 -12.54 2.12
N VAL A 145 -3.24 -12.30 2.89
CA VAL A 145 -2.03 -13.15 2.86
C VAL A 145 -2.34 -14.58 3.31
N PHE A 146 -3.17 -14.77 4.34
CA PHE A 146 -3.30 -16.08 5.00
C PHE A 146 -4.61 -16.84 4.71
N HIS A 147 -5.60 -16.29 3.99
CA HIS A 147 -6.87 -17.00 3.71
C HIS A 147 -6.71 -18.31 2.90
N GLN A 148 -5.59 -18.47 2.21
CA GLN A 148 -5.25 -19.68 1.45
C GLN A 148 -4.08 -20.48 2.04
N VAL A 149 -3.56 -20.10 3.21
CA VAL A 149 -2.39 -20.74 3.83
C VAL A 149 -2.88 -21.76 4.87
N PRO A 150 -2.87 -23.08 4.60
CA PRO A 150 -3.49 -24.07 5.48
C PRO A 150 -2.81 -24.17 6.86
N ASN A 151 -1.56 -23.73 6.96
CA ASN A 151 -0.79 -23.72 8.22
C ASN A 151 -1.17 -22.54 9.14
N HIS A 152 -1.93 -21.56 8.65
CA HIS A 152 -2.42 -20.46 9.48
C HIS A 152 -3.66 -20.92 10.27
N PRO A 153 -3.75 -20.68 11.59
CA PRO A 153 -4.80 -21.18 12.49
C PRO A 153 -6.22 -20.79 12.09
N TYR A 154 -6.33 -19.60 11.48
CA TYR A 154 -7.57 -18.92 11.20
C TYR A 154 -7.82 -18.83 9.69
N HIS A 155 -7.12 -19.64 8.89
CA HIS A 155 -7.18 -19.55 7.43
C HIS A 155 -8.60 -19.78 6.88
N ARG A 156 -9.43 -20.59 7.57
CA ARG A 156 -10.80 -20.89 7.16
C ARG A 156 -11.74 -19.71 7.46
N GLU A 157 -11.54 -19.09 8.61
CA GLU A 157 -12.27 -17.93 9.10
C GLU A 157 -11.95 -16.73 8.20
N TYR A 158 -10.67 -16.54 7.87
CA TYR A 158 -10.22 -15.52 6.92
C TYR A 158 -10.82 -15.73 5.54
N ARG A 159 -10.82 -16.98 5.06
CA ARG A 159 -11.45 -17.31 3.78
C ARG A 159 -12.92 -16.94 3.76
N ALA A 160 -13.68 -17.25 4.81
CA ALA A 160 -15.09 -16.91 4.88
C ALA A 160 -15.33 -15.38 4.78
N VAL A 161 -14.47 -14.58 5.40
CA VAL A 161 -14.53 -13.11 5.34
C VAL A 161 -14.16 -12.60 3.94
N VAL A 162 -13.08 -13.12 3.35
CA VAL A 162 -12.65 -12.77 1.98
C VAL A 162 -13.71 -13.18 0.95
N GLU A 163 -14.39 -14.31 1.12
CA GLU A 163 -15.50 -14.73 0.26
C GLU A 163 -16.73 -13.82 0.41
N LYS A 164 -17.03 -13.35 1.63
CA LYS A 164 -18.11 -12.37 1.88
C LYS A 164 -17.83 -11.02 1.21
N ILE A 165 -16.61 -10.50 1.33
CA ILE A 165 -16.24 -9.20 0.76
C ILE A 165 -15.96 -9.32 -0.74
N THR A 166 -15.31 -10.40 -1.16
CA THR A 166 -14.74 -10.69 -2.49
C THR A 166 -13.47 -9.91 -2.82
N ILE A 167 -12.51 -10.58 -3.49
CA ILE A 167 -11.24 -9.99 -3.93
C ILE A 167 -11.45 -8.78 -4.89
N PRO A 168 -12.36 -8.82 -5.88
CA PRO A 168 -12.60 -7.66 -6.75
C PRO A 168 -13.07 -6.42 -5.99
N ARG A 169 -14.00 -6.57 -5.04
CA ARG A 169 -14.49 -5.45 -4.23
C ARG A 169 -13.41 -4.90 -3.29
N LEU A 170 -12.58 -5.76 -2.70
CA LEU A 170 -11.41 -5.32 -1.93
C LEU A 170 -10.44 -4.54 -2.82
N ARG A 171 -10.10 -5.07 -3.99
CA ARG A 171 -9.20 -4.41 -4.96
C ARG A 171 -9.70 -3.01 -5.32
N ASP A 172 -10.94 -2.89 -5.75
CA ASP A 172 -11.48 -1.61 -6.20
C ASP A 172 -11.58 -0.61 -5.01
N SER A 173 -11.99 -1.09 -3.82
CA SER A 173 -12.04 -0.23 -2.62
C SER A 173 -10.67 0.20 -2.10
N TYR A 174 -9.64 -0.62 -2.24
CA TYR A 174 -8.27 -0.26 -1.83
C TYR A 174 -7.55 0.60 -2.87
N LEU A 175 -8.01 0.55 -4.13
CA LEU A 175 -7.60 1.50 -5.16
C LEU A 175 -8.18 2.89 -4.88
N ASP A 176 -9.46 2.97 -4.47
CA ASP A 176 -10.07 4.22 -4.01
C ASP A 176 -9.32 4.80 -2.79
N GLN A 177 -8.86 3.94 -1.87
CA GLN A 177 -8.03 4.33 -0.72
C GLN A 177 -6.69 4.92 -1.15
N LEU A 178 -5.99 4.30 -2.12
CA LEU A 178 -4.72 4.80 -2.63
C LEU A 178 -4.87 6.22 -3.20
N GLU A 179 -5.87 6.41 -4.06
CA GLU A 179 -6.15 7.71 -4.67
C GLU A 179 -6.53 8.76 -3.61
N SER A 180 -7.35 8.38 -2.62
CA SER A 180 -7.75 9.28 -1.54
C SER A 180 -6.59 9.70 -0.66
N LEU A 181 -5.67 8.78 -0.31
CA LEU A 181 -4.52 9.08 0.55
C LEU A 181 -3.47 9.96 -0.17
N ILE A 182 -3.23 9.71 -1.46
CA ILE A 182 -2.35 10.55 -2.28
C ILE A 182 -2.90 11.98 -2.41
N CYS A 183 -4.23 12.12 -2.44
CA CYS A 183 -4.91 13.42 -2.51
C CYS A 183 -5.21 14.03 -1.12
N GLU A 184 -4.88 13.34 -0.02
CA GLU A 184 -5.21 13.81 1.32
C GLU A 184 -4.46 15.10 1.63
N VAL A 185 -5.14 16.08 2.24
CA VAL A 185 -4.56 17.33 2.71
C VAL A 185 -4.63 17.39 4.23
N PRO A 186 -3.65 18.04 4.91
CA PRO A 186 -3.71 18.19 6.35
C PRO A 186 -4.93 19.00 6.82
N PRO A 187 -5.37 18.86 8.07
CA PRO A 187 -6.45 19.67 8.63
C PRO A 187 -6.20 21.18 8.44
N ARG A 188 -7.24 21.94 8.04
CA ARG A 188 -7.10 23.36 7.66
C ARG A 188 -6.47 24.23 8.75
N LYS A 189 -6.88 24.06 10.00
CA LYS A 189 -6.31 24.81 11.14
C LYS A 189 -4.83 24.52 11.36
N LEU A 190 -4.41 23.29 11.06
CA LEU A 190 -3.02 22.90 11.14
C LEU A 190 -2.20 23.59 10.04
N MET A 191 -2.70 23.62 8.80
CA MET A 191 -2.07 24.34 7.68
C MET A 191 -2.00 25.86 7.90
N ALA A 192 -3.02 26.45 8.53
CA ALA A 192 -3.07 27.87 8.84
C ALA A 192 -2.08 28.30 9.96
N GLY A 193 -1.40 27.35 10.62
CA GLY A 193 -0.47 27.64 11.70
C GLY A 193 -1.14 28.11 12.99
N GLU A 194 -2.45 27.90 13.13
CA GLU A 194 -3.25 28.35 14.28
C GLU A 194 -3.03 27.50 15.54
N CYS A 195 -2.25 26.43 15.43
CA CYS A 195 -1.93 25.51 16.52
C CYS A 195 -0.47 25.64 16.96
N PHE A 196 -0.20 25.52 18.27
CA PHE A 196 1.16 25.27 18.76
C PHE A 196 1.76 24.02 18.12
N HIS A 197 3.06 24.04 17.84
CA HIS A 197 3.80 22.94 17.20
C HIS A 197 3.22 22.50 15.84
N SER A 198 2.66 23.44 15.07
CA SER A 198 2.06 23.16 13.76
C SER A 198 3.01 22.46 12.80
N ALA A 199 4.29 22.87 12.73
CA ALA A 199 5.30 22.24 11.89
C ALA A 199 5.53 20.75 12.25
N GLU A 200 5.77 20.44 13.53
CA GLU A 200 5.97 19.06 13.99
C GLU A 200 4.73 18.19 13.72
N ARG A 201 3.54 18.75 13.91
CA ARG A 201 2.27 18.08 13.62
C ARG A 201 2.06 17.82 12.13
N LEU A 202 2.49 18.73 11.25
CA LEU A 202 2.45 18.54 9.79
C LEU A 202 3.42 17.43 9.36
N VAL A 203 4.62 17.38 9.94
CA VAL A 203 5.59 16.28 9.73
C VAL A 203 4.94 14.96 10.14
N ALA A 204 4.43 14.88 11.38
CA ALA A 204 3.82 13.64 11.88
C ALA A 204 2.58 13.21 11.07
N TRP A 205 1.77 14.16 10.57
CA TRP A 205 0.68 13.86 9.64
C TRP A 205 1.20 13.25 8.34
N SER A 206 2.26 13.82 7.76
CA SER A 206 2.89 13.36 6.52
C SER A 206 3.52 11.98 6.69
N GLU A 207 4.18 11.73 7.81
CA GLU A 207 4.73 10.40 8.16
C GLU A 207 3.64 9.34 8.29
N ARG A 208 2.51 9.68 8.93
CA ARG A 208 1.35 8.78 9.02
C ARG A 208 0.78 8.51 7.62
N ASN A 209 0.54 9.55 6.82
CA ASN A 209 0.00 9.39 5.47
C ASN A 209 0.89 8.48 4.62
N ALA A 210 2.20 8.76 4.61
CA ALA A 210 3.18 7.96 3.86
C ALA A 210 3.19 6.48 4.29
N ARG A 211 3.08 6.20 5.60
CA ARG A 211 2.99 4.82 6.10
C ARG A 211 1.70 4.13 5.67
N GLU A 212 0.56 4.83 5.69
CA GLU A 212 -0.73 4.30 5.25
C GLU A 212 -0.73 4.00 3.74
N ILE A 213 -0.22 4.94 2.91
CA ILE A 213 -0.06 4.72 1.47
C ILE A 213 0.78 3.47 1.22
N ASN A 214 1.92 3.33 1.91
CA ASN A 214 2.80 2.18 1.73
C ASN A 214 2.11 0.85 2.08
N GLU A 215 1.30 0.83 3.15
CA GLU A 215 0.56 -0.38 3.54
C GLU A 215 -0.56 -0.71 2.53
N VAL A 216 -1.26 0.29 2.01
CA VAL A 216 -2.27 0.12 0.94
C VAL A 216 -1.62 -0.42 -0.34
N LEU A 217 -0.45 0.09 -0.72
CA LEU A 217 0.32 -0.43 -1.86
C LEU A 217 0.68 -1.90 -1.68
N HIS A 218 1.07 -2.31 -0.47
CA HIS A 218 1.35 -3.72 -0.17
C HIS A 218 0.09 -4.59 -0.27
N ILE A 219 -1.05 -4.10 0.22
CA ILE A 219 -2.32 -4.80 0.08
C ILE A 219 -2.69 -4.97 -1.39
N LEU A 220 -2.57 -3.91 -2.20
CA LEU A 220 -2.81 -3.95 -3.64
C LEU A 220 -1.86 -4.90 -4.36
N LEU A 221 -0.59 -4.98 -3.94
CA LEU A 221 0.39 -5.91 -4.51
C LEU A 221 0.02 -7.37 -4.25
N VAL A 222 -0.44 -7.69 -3.03
CA VAL A 222 -0.94 -9.03 -2.70
C VAL A 222 -2.25 -9.33 -3.43
N LEU A 223 -3.16 -8.36 -3.57
CA LEU A 223 -4.38 -8.53 -4.35
C LEU A 223 -4.08 -8.78 -5.83
N ALA A 224 -3.09 -8.12 -6.41
CA ALA A 224 -2.64 -8.33 -7.79
C ALA A 224 -2.08 -9.74 -8.04
N GLU A 225 -1.55 -10.39 -7.00
CA GLU A 225 -1.13 -11.81 -7.07
C GLU A 225 -2.33 -12.76 -7.13
N HIS A 226 -3.41 -12.45 -6.41
CA HIS A 226 -4.62 -13.29 -6.40
C HIS A 226 -5.53 -13.04 -7.61
N LEU A 227 -5.57 -11.81 -8.10
CA LEU A 227 -6.41 -11.40 -9.21
C LEU A 227 -5.64 -10.38 -10.07
N PRO A 228 -5.22 -10.74 -11.29
CA PRO A 228 -4.58 -9.81 -12.20
C PRO A 228 -5.41 -8.54 -12.43
N MET A 229 -4.72 -7.41 -12.54
CA MET A 229 -5.35 -6.10 -12.74
C MET A 229 -5.85 -5.96 -14.19
N GLY A 230 -7.05 -5.38 -14.36
CA GLY A 230 -7.59 -5.04 -15.68
C GLY A 230 -7.13 -3.65 -16.15
N LEU A 231 -7.47 -3.28 -17.40
CA LEU A 231 -7.07 -2.02 -18.04
C LEU A 231 -7.33 -0.80 -17.14
N GLU A 232 -8.56 -0.65 -16.66
CA GLU A 232 -8.97 0.51 -15.85
C GLU A 232 -8.25 0.54 -14.50
N GLN A 233 -8.02 -0.62 -13.86
CA GLN A 233 -7.25 -0.66 -12.62
C GLN A 233 -5.79 -0.25 -12.85
N ILE A 234 -5.16 -0.75 -13.91
CA ILE A 234 -3.76 -0.42 -14.22
C ILE A 234 -3.61 1.08 -14.52
N LYS A 235 -4.55 1.66 -15.28
CA LYS A 235 -4.56 3.11 -15.58
C LYS A 235 -4.69 3.95 -14.32
N ARG A 236 -5.61 3.59 -13.42
CA ARG A 236 -5.81 4.26 -12.13
C ARG A 236 -4.57 4.18 -11.25
N ILE A 237 -3.98 2.99 -11.11
CA ILE A 237 -2.72 2.79 -10.37
C ILE A 237 -1.61 3.67 -10.96
N PHE A 238 -1.41 3.62 -12.27
CA PHE A 238 -0.37 4.40 -12.93
C PHE A 238 -0.60 5.91 -12.76
N ALA A 239 -1.84 6.39 -12.93
CA ALA A 239 -2.19 7.80 -12.73
C ALA A 239 -1.91 8.26 -11.29
N ALA A 240 -2.29 7.46 -10.30
CA ALA A 240 -2.04 7.73 -8.88
C ALA A 240 -0.53 7.81 -8.59
N CYS A 241 0.25 6.80 -9.01
CA CYS A 241 1.71 6.80 -8.84
C CYS A 241 2.38 7.96 -9.57
N LYS A 242 1.92 8.30 -10.79
CA LYS A 242 2.43 9.44 -11.56
C LYS A 242 2.16 10.76 -10.83
N GLN A 243 0.95 10.96 -10.29
CA GLN A 243 0.59 12.13 -9.50
C GLN A 243 1.47 12.25 -8.24
N HIS A 244 1.72 11.14 -7.56
CA HIS A 244 2.59 11.08 -6.39
C HIS A 244 4.10 11.11 -6.74
N SER A 245 4.44 11.27 -8.03
CA SER A 245 5.81 11.25 -8.55
C SER A 245 6.60 9.99 -8.12
N PHE A 246 5.92 8.84 -8.12
CA PHE A 246 6.45 7.55 -7.64
C PHE A 246 7.00 7.68 -6.21
N GLY A 247 6.16 8.14 -5.28
CA GLY A 247 6.49 8.34 -3.86
C GLY A 247 7.38 9.54 -3.52
N LYS A 248 7.97 10.23 -4.51
CA LYS A 248 8.91 11.34 -4.27
C LYS A 248 8.25 12.65 -3.85
N MET A 249 6.98 12.85 -4.20
CA MET A 249 6.28 14.09 -3.86
C MET A 249 5.77 14.00 -2.41
N GLN A 250 6.54 14.55 -1.47
CA GLN A 250 6.16 14.64 -0.05
C GLN A 250 6.09 16.09 0.40
N SER A 251 4.98 16.49 1.02
CA SER A 251 4.75 17.89 1.39
C SER A 251 5.56 18.35 2.61
N TYR A 252 5.77 17.47 3.60
CA TYR A 252 6.39 17.84 4.88
C TYR A 252 7.49 16.89 5.34
N LEU A 253 7.93 15.95 4.48
CA LEU A 253 9.08 15.09 4.80
C LEU A 253 10.38 15.75 4.32
N ASP A 254 11.36 15.77 5.21
CA ASP A 254 12.68 16.36 4.99
C ASP A 254 13.67 15.29 4.50
N ASP A 255 13.99 15.32 3.20
CA ASP A 255 14.92 14.38 2.54
C ASP A 255 16.36 14.47 3.06
N SER A 256 16.71 15.44 3.93
CA SER A 256 18.00 15.43 4.62
C SER A 256 18.03 14.49 5.83
N GLN A 257 16.87 14.06 6.34
CA GLN A 257 16.77 13.18 7.50
C GLN A 257 16.73 11.71 7.07
N PRO A 258 17.61 10.84 7.62
CA PRO A 258 17.68 9.43 7.23
C PRO A 258 16.35 8.68 7.38
N TYR A 259 15.57 9.00 8.41
CA TYR A 259 14.26 8.39 8.63
C TYR A 259 13.26 8.73 7.52
N HIS A 260 13.18 10.00 7.11
CA HIS A 260 12.32 10.44 6.02
C HIS A 260 12.78 9.90 4.67
N GLN A 261 14.09 9.85 4.43
CA GLN A 261 14.64 9.21 3.22
C GLN A 261 14.18 7.76 3.10
N GLU A 262 14.17 7.00 4.19
CA GLU A 262 13.72 5.61 4.19
C GLU A 262 12.21 5.49 3.90
N ILE A 263 11.39 6.40 4.44
CA ILE A 263 9.95 6.46 4.12
C ILE A 263 9.74 6.74 2.63
N ILE A 264 10.41 7.77 2.09
CA ILE A 264 10.32 8.16 0.69
C ILE A 264 10.76 7.01 -0.22
N ARG A 265 11.90 6.38 0.10
CA ARG A 265 12.43 5.24 -0.65
C ARG A 265 11.45 4.06 -0.63
N SER A 266 10.88 3.76 0.54
CA SER A 266 9.90 2.70 0.69
C SER A 266 8.68 2.91 -0.20
N LEU A 267 8.14 4.13 -0.22
CA LEU A 267 7.05 4.50 -1.12
C LEU A 267 7.43 4.35 -2.59
N SER A 268 8.56 4.93 -3.00
CA SER A 268 9.03 4.84 -4.39
C SER A 268 9.17 3.39 -4.85
N TYR A 269 9.69 2.51 -4.00
CA TYR A 269 9.84 1.09 -4.33
C TYR A 269 8.50 0.37 -4.39
N SER A 270 7.59 0.60 -3.43
CA SER A 270 6.27 -0.02 -3.42
C SER A 270 5.41 0.40 -4.62
N GLU A 271 5.42 1.67 -5.00
CA GLU A 271 4.68 2.17 -6.17
C GLU A 271 5.22 1.60 -7.47
N LEU A 272 6.55 1.64 -7.64
CA LEU A 272 7.19 1.06 -8.81
C LEU A 272 6.90 -0.44 -8.91
N MET A 273 7.02 -1.19 -7.81
CA MET A 273 6.77 -2.63 -7.83
C MET A 273 5.32 -3.00 -8.08
N LEU A 274 4.35 -2.19 -7.62
CA LEU A 274 2.94 -2.38 -7.96
C LEU A 274 2.71 -2.20 -9.46
N VAL A 275 3.26 -1.14 -10.07
CA VAL A 275 3.17 -0.92 -11.52
C VAL A 275 3.86 -2.06 -12.27
N LEU A 276 5.07 -2.47 -11.87
CA LEU A 276 5.76 -3.59 -12.52
C LEU A 276 4.97 -4.90 -12.42
N LYS A 277 4.36 -5.19 -11.26
CA LYS A 277 3.51 -6.38 -11.10
C LYS A 277 2.30 -6.35 -12.02
N CYS A 278 1.70 -5.19 -12.24
CA CYS A 278 0.61 -5.01 -13.21
C CYS A 278 1.01 -5.28 -14.66
N LEU A 279 2.30 -5.19 -14.99
CA LEU A 279 2.85 -5.44 -16.32
C LEU A 279 3.49 -6.83 -16.44
N ASP A 280 3.47 -7.64 -15.37
CA ASP A 280 4.07 -8.97 -15.31
C ASP A 280 3.07 -10.05 -15.75
N PHE A 281 2.86 -10.15 -17.07
CA PHE A 281 2.03 -11.19 -17.65
C PHE A 281 2.84 -12.48 -17.83
N GLU A 282 2.38 -13.58 -17.22
CA GLU A 282 3.04 -14.90 -17.36
C GLU A 282 2.96 -15.43 -18.81
N LYS A 283 1.86 -15.12 -19.50
CA LYS A 283 1.56 -15.54 -20.88
C LYS A 283 1.06 -14.34 -21.69
N PRO A 284 1.95 -13.38 -22.04
CA PRO A 284 1.56 -12.12 -22.65
C PRO A 284 0.73 -12.30 -23.93
N GLU A 285 0.94 -13.38 -24.69
CA GLU A 285 0.18 -13.72 -25.88
C GLU A 285 -1.31 -13.98 -25.62
N LYS A 286 -1.69 -14.34 -24.39
CA LYS A 286 -3.09 -14.51 -23.98
C LYS A 286 -3.75 -13.19 -23.58
N HIS A 287 -2.97 -12.12 -23.50
CA HIS A 287 -3.38 -10.80 -23.04
C HIS A 287 -3.13 -9.72 -24.10
N SER A 288 -2.85 -10.09 -25.36
CA SER A 288 -2.52 -9.15 -26.44
C SER A 288 -3.51 -7.99 -26.56
N ASP A 289 -4.82 -8.25 -26.55
CA ASP A 289 -5.84 -7.19 -26.60
C ASP A 289 -5.75 -6.17 -25.44
N LEU A 290 -5.39 -6.64 -24.25
CA LEU A 290 -5.19 -5.78 -23.07
C LEU A 290 -3.88 -5.00 -23.20
N ILE A 291 -2.81 -5.68 -23.63
CA ILE A 291 -1.48 -5.09 -23.80
C ILE A 291 -1.51 -3.99 -24.87
N GLU A 292 -2.17 -4.23 -26.00
CA GLU A 292 -2.34 -3.23 -27.06
C GLU A 292 -3.04 -1.97 -26.54
N LYS A 293 -4.15 -2.13 -25.80
CA LYS A 293 -4.86 -1.00 -25.17
C LYS A 293 -4.01 -0.27 -24.14
N LEU A 294 -3.24 -1.00 -23.34
CA LEU A 294 -2.29 -0.39 -22.39
C LEU A 294 -1.24 0.44 -23.13
N ILE A 295 -0.72 -0.07 -24.24
CA ILE A 295 0.26 0.65 -25.06
C ILE A 295 -0.37 1.91 -25.64
N GLU A 296 -1.57 1.83 -26.22
CA GLU A 296 -2.30 3.00 -26.73
C GLU A 296 -2.48 4.08 -25.66
N ASP A 297 -2.91 3.69 -24.46
CA ASP A 297 -3.25 4.64 -23.39
C ASP A 297 -2.02 5.20 -22.64
N LEU A 298 -0.94 4.41 -22.46
CA LEU A 298 0.16 4.76 -21.54
C LEU A 298 1.51 5.01 -22.22
N GLN A 299 1.66 4.72 -23.52
CA GLN A 299 2.95 4.80 -24.22
C GLN A 299 3.60 6.19 -24.14
N VAL A 300 2.83 7.25 -24.34
CA VAL A 300 3.35 8.63 -24.33
C VAL A 300 3.88 8.97 -22.94
N ASP A 301 3.11 8.65 -21.91
CA ASP A 301 3.46 8.93 -20.54
C ASP A 301 4.70 8.14 -20.10
N ILE A 302 4.71 6.82 -20.28
CA ILE A 302 5.82 5.97 -19.83
C ILE A 302 7.10 6.29 -20.61
N ALA A 303 7.02 6.48 -21.93
CA ALA A 303 8.22 6.78 -22.72
C ALA A 303 8.87 8.14 -22.39
N SER A 304 8.13 9.04 -21.74
CA SER A 304 8.64 10.32 -21.24
C SER A 304 9.36 10.23 -19.89
N MET A 305 9.23 9.11 -19.17
CA MET A 305 9.79 8.91 -17.82
C MET A 305 11.27 8.51 -17.85
N TYR A 306 12.13 9.30 -18.51
CA TYR A 306 13.57 9.02 -18.62
C TYR A 306 14.46 9.99 -17.84
N HIS A 307 13.87 10.87 -17.05
CA HIS A 307 14.60 11.93 -16.35
C HIS A 307 15.11 11.52 -14.97
N ARG A 308 14.67 10.38 -14.43
CA ARG A 308 15.01 9.93 -13.07
C ARG A 308 15.46 8.47 -13.08
N PRO A 309 16.55 8.11 -12.36
CA PRO A 309 17.03 6.73 -12.29
C PRO A 309 15.97 5.72 -11.85
N GLU A 310 15.08 6.12 -10.93
CA GLU A 310 14.01 5.28 -10.39
C GLU A 310 13.02 4.78 -11.45
N HIS A 311 12.94 5.44 -12.62
CA HIS A 311 12.08 5.00 -13.71
C HIS A 311 12.75 3.99 -14.66
N GLY A 312 14.06 3.77 -14.53
CA GLY A 312 14.80 2.81 -15.36
C GLY A 312 14.13 1.42 -15.43
N PRO A 313 13.76 0.81 -14.29
CA PRO A 313 13.06 -0.49 -14.28
C PRO A 313 11.72 -0.48 -15.01
N LEU A 314 10.95 0.62 -14.91
CA LEU A 314 9.68 0.76 -15.62
C LEU A 314 9.89 0.82 -17.14
N LEU A 315 10.88 1.58 -17.60
CA LEU A 315 11.20 1.66 -19.03
C LEU A 315 11.66 0.30 -19.58
N LEU A 316 12.43 -0.46 -18.79
CA LEU A 316 12.84 -1.82 -19.13
C LEU A 316 11.62 -2.73 -19.29
N ALA A 317 10.78 -2.81 -18.26
CA ALA A 317 9.58 -3.65 -18.28
C ALA A 317 8.63 -3.27 -19.42
N TRP A 318 8.48 -1.96 -19.69
CA TRP A 318 7.65 -1.46 -20.79
C TRP A 318 8.18 -1.89 -22.17
N MET A 319 9.49 -1.81 -22.39
CA MET A 319 10.12 -2.32 -23.61
C MET A 319 9.86 -3.84 -23.76
N LEU A 320 10.09 -4.62 -22.70
CA LEU A 320 9.92 -6.07 -22.72
C LEU A 320 8.47 -6.47 -22.99
N LEU A 321 7.52 -5.77 -22.37
CA LEU A 321 6.09 -6.00 -22.58
C LEU A 321 5.71 -5.79 -24.05
N ARG A 322 6.17 -4.70 -24.66
CA ARG A 322 5.92 -4.42 -26.08
C ARG A 322 6.46 -5.51 -26.99
N LEU A 323 7.72 -5.88 -26.81
CA LEU A 323 8.37 -6.91 -27.65
C LEU A 323 7.72 -8.30 -27.54
N ARG A 324 7.06 -8.60 -26.42
CA ARG A 324 6.45 -9.91 -26.16
C ARG A 324 4.95 -9.95 -26.42
N GLY A 325 4.27 -8.82 -26.20
CA GLY A 325 2.81 -8.73 -26.23
C GLY A 325 2.26 -8.22 -27.56
N THR A 326 3.10 -7.64 -28.43
CA THR A 326 2.70 -7.12 -29.73
C THR A 326 3.68 -7.55 -30.84
N ASN A 327 3.35 -7.21 -32.09
CA ASN A 327 4.20 -7.44 -33.26
C ASN A 327 5.34 -6.40 -33.41
N ASP A 328 5.72 -5.71 -32.33
CA ASP A 328 6.73 -4.65 -32.37
C ASP A 328 8.12 -5.16 -32.76
N ALA A 329 8.39 -6.45 -32.57
CA ALA A 329 9.63 -7.10 -33.01
C ALA A 329 9.74 -7.19 -34.54
N ASP A 330 8.60 -7.29 -35.23
CA ASP A 330 8.53 -7.47 -36.69
C ASP A 330 8.45 -6.12 -37.45
N ASP A 331 8.00 -5.05 -36.79
CA ASP A 331 8.01 -3.70 -37.35
C ASP A 331 9.31 -2.94 -37.00
N ALA A 332 10.09 -2.60 -38.04
CA ALA A 332 11.39 -1.94 -37.86
C ALA A 332 11.30 -0.60 -37.09
N SER A 333 10.21 0.16 -37.26
CA SER A 333 10.04 1.45 -36.61
C SER A 333 9.72 1.30 -35.11
N SER A 334 8.89 0.33 -34.77
CA SER A 334 8.49 -0.01 -33.40
C SER A 334 9.61 -0.68 -32.64
N LEU A 335 10.37 -1.57 -33.30
CA LEU A 335 11.58 -2.16 -32.77
C LEU A 335 12.63 -1.11 -32.43
N LEU A 336 12.81 -0.08 -33.29
CA LEU A 336 13.71 1.03 -33.00
C LEU A 336 13.29 1.79 -31.74
N ARG A 337 11.99 2.04 -31.54
CA ARG A 337 11.47 2.69 -30.32
C ARG A 337 11.72 1.83 -29.08
N CYS A 338 11.50 0.51 -29.18
CA CYS A 338 11.80 -0.42 -28.09
C CYS A 338 13.29 -0.39 -27.74
N ARG A 339 14.19 -0.41 -28.73
CA ARG A 339 15.65 -0.29 -28.50
C ARG A 339 16.02 1.02 -27.78
N GLN A 340 15.37 2.13 -28.11
CA GLN A 340 15.60 3.41 -27.43
C GLN A 340 15.14 3.37 -25.97
N LEU A 341 14.00 2.73 -25.67
CA LEU A 341 13.54 2.52 -24.30
C LEU A 341 14.53 1.67 -23.51
N GLY A 342 14.99 0.54 -24.06
CA GLY A 342 15.99 -0.32 -23.44
C GLY A 342 17.31 0.41 -23.16
N LYS A 343 17.82 1.17 -24.14
CA LYS A 343 19.01 2.00 -23.94
C LYS A 343 18.84 2.98 -22.79
N ARG A 344 17.72 3.72 -22.75
CA ARG A 344 17.42 4.66 -21.65
C ARG A 344 17.32 3.96 -20.31
N ALA A 345 16.71 2.78 -20.25
CA ALA A 345 16.61 2.00 -19.02
C ALA A 345 18.00 1.61 -18.46
N VAL A 346 18.92 1.20 -19.34
CA VAL A 346 20.30 0.88 -18.98
C VAL A 346 21.08 2.13 -18.56
N ASP A 347 20.94 3.24 -19.30
CA ASP A 347 21.57 4.53 -18.94
C ASP A 347 21.12 5.01 -17.55
N LEU A 348 19.87 4.70 -17.17
CA LEU A 348 19.27 4.96 -15.85
C LEU A 348 19.59 3.90 -14.78
N LYS A 349 20.50 2.96 -15.08
CA LYS A 349 20.96 1.92 -14.14
C LYS A 349 19.83 1.03 -13.60
N CYS A 350 18.90 0.63 -14.48
CA CYS A 350 17.73 -0.18 -14.11
C CYS A 350 18.06 -1.43 -13.27
N PHE A 351 19.12 -2.19 -13.58
CA PHE A 351 19.48 -3.39 -12.80
C PHE A 351 20.01 -3.07 -11.40
N VAL A 352 20.78 -1.99 -11.26
CA VAL A 352 21.22 -1.50 -9.94
C VAL A 352 20.01 -1.13 -9.10
N GLN A 353 19.02 -0.43 -9.68
CA GLN A 353 17.78 -0.08 -8.98
C GLN A 353 16.97 -1.31 -8.57
N LEU A 354 16.81 -2.29 -9.48
CA LEU A 354 16.13 -3.55 -9.18
C LEU A 354 16.83 -4.34 -8.05
N HIS A 355 18.16 -4.33 -8.03
CA HIS A 355 18.95 -4.96 -6.96
C HIS A 355 18.75 -4.24 -5.61
N LEU A 356 18.74 -2.91 -5.60
CA LEU A 356 18.44 -2.13 -4.38
C LEU A 356 17.03 -2.40 -3.85
N ILE A 357 16.04 -2.54 -4.75
CA ILE A 357 14.67 -2.92 -4.38
C ILE A 357 14.66 -4.33 -3.78
N ALA A 358 15.23 -5.31 -4.47
CA ALA A 358 15.23 -6.71 -4.01
C ALA A 358 15.87 -6.89 -2.62
N ARG A 359 16.86 -6.05 -2.25
CA ARG A 359 17.56 -6.09 -0.96
C ARG A 359 16.99 -5.15 0.10
N HIS A 360 15.99 -4.36 -0.25
CA HIS A 360 15.41 -3.40 0.68
C HIS A 360 14.84 -4.11 1.91
N SER A 361 14.91 -3.46 3.08
CA SER A 361 14.46 -4.01 4.37
C SER A 361 13.02 -4.56 4.31
N MET A 362 12.12 -3.88 3.59
CA MET A 362 10.73 -4.29 3.34
C MET A 362 10.59 -5.64 2.64
N TYR A 363 11.60 -6.04 1.85
CA TYR A 363 11.57 -7.24 1.02
C TYR A 363 12.68 -8.23 1.39
N ALA A 364 13.38 -8.01 2.50
CA ALA A 364 14.51 -8.85 2.91
C ALA A 364 14.10 -10.17 3.58
N ASP A 365 12.80 -10.38 3.84
CA ASP A 365 12.28 -11.60 4.47
C ASP A 365 11.67 -12.58 3.44
N ASP A 366 11.14 -13.70 3.93
CA ASP A 366 10.44 -14.70 3.12
C ASP A 366 8.90 -14.53 3.14
N SER A 367 8.41 -13.31 3.39
CA SER A 367 6.98 -13.02 3.35
C SER A 367 6.42 -13.14 1.93
N MET A 368 5.10 -13.30 1.83
CA MET A 368 4.40 -13.32 0.53
C MET A 368 4.69 -12.05 -0.29
N LEU A 369 4.73 -10.89 0.36
CA LEU A 369 5.06 -9.62 -0.27
C LEU A 369 6.44 -9.66 -0.94
N SER A 370 7.46 -10.10 -0.20
CA SER A 370 8.84 -10.22 -0.66
C SER A 370 8.97 -11.21 -1.81
N ARG A 371 8.24 -12.33 -1.76
CA ARG A 371 8.18 -13.32 -2.85
C ARG A 371 7.53 -12.74 -4.11
N ILE A 372 6.44 -11.98 -4.01
CA ILE A 372 5.82 -11.31 -5.15
C ILE A 372 6.82 -10.36 -5.80
N VAL A 373 7.44 -9.48 -5.02
CA VAL A 373 8.42 -8.51 -5.54
C VAL A 373 9.57 -9.20 -6.26
N ARG A 374 10.24 -10.15 -5.60
CA ARG A 374 11.37 -10.87 -6.21
C ARG A 374 10.95 -11.66 -7.44
N ARG A 375 9.78 -12.31 -7.41
CA ARG A 375 9.25 -13.04 -8.57
C ARG A 375 8.99 -12.11 -9.75
N THR A 376 8.37 -10.95 -9.53
CA THR A 376 8.16 -9.94 -10.56
C THR A 376 9.48 -9.52 -11.19
N ILE A 377 10.49 -9.19 -10.37
CA ILE A 377 11.82 -8.80 -10.88
C ILE A 377 12.48 -9.95 -11.65
N TYR A 378 12.45 -11.16 -11.10
CA TYR A 378 12.98 -12.37 -11.73
C TYR A 378 12.35 -12.64 -13.08
N ASN A 379 11.03 -12.50 -13.20
CA ASN A 379 10.32 -12.67 -14.46
C ASN A 379 10.81 -11.66 -15.50
N GLN A 380 10.93 -10.37 -15.15
CA GLN A 380 11.41 -9.34 -16.07
C GLN A 380 12.88 -9.58 -16.52
N VAL A 381 13.75 -10.02 -15.61
CA VAL A 381 15.15 -10.34 -15.96
C VAL A 381 15.23 -11.59 -16.82
N GLY A 382 14.50 -12.66 -16.46
CA GLY A 382 14.38 -13.85 -17.30
C GLY A 382 13.87 -13.47 -18.69
N TYR A 383 12.95 -12.51 -18.75
CA TYR A 383 12.38 -12.06 -20.01
C TYR A 383 13.37 -11.33 -20.92
N LEU A 384 14.23 -10.51 -20.32
CA LEU A 384 15.35 -9.91 -21.02
C LEU A 384 16.30 -10.98 -21.56
N CYS A 385 16.66 -11.96 -20.73
CA CYS A 385 17.58 -13.03 -21.12
C CYS A 385 17.07 -13.85 -22.30
N ASP A 386 15.80 -14.26 -22.28
CA ASP A 386 15.21 -15.04 -23.39
C ASP A 386 15.30 -14.29 -24.74
N LEU A 387 15.23 -12.95 -24.72
CA LEU A 387 15.19 -12.12 -25.93
C LEU A 387 16.59 -11.69 -26.41
N PHE A 388 17.54 -11.48 -25.48
CA PHE A 388 18.78 -10.77 -25.77
C PHE A 388 20.06 -11.48 -25.35
N ASP A 389 20.01 -12.58 -24.59
CA ASP A 389 21.21 -13.19 -24.01
C ASP A 389 21.74 -14.43 -24.76
N GLY A 390 21.40 -14.57 -26.05
CA GLY A 390 21.85 -15.70 -26.86
C GLY A 390 23.38 -15.82 -26.99
N ASP A 391 24.12 -14.73 -26.77
CA ASP A 391 25.58 -14.67 -26.79
C ASP A 391 26.21 -14.36 -25.41
N GLY A 392 25.41 -14.37 -24.34
CA GLY A 392 25.86 -14.04 -22.98
C GLY A 392 26.14 -12.55 -22.76
N SER A 393 25.70 -11.66 -23.66
CA SER A 393 25.98 -10.23 -23.56
C SER A 393 25.21 -9.51 -22.45
N CYS A 394 24.07 -10.04 -21.98
CA CYS A 394 23.31 -9.39 -20.91
C CYS A 394 24.13 -9.27 -19.63
N ALA A 395 25.03 -10.23 -19.35
CA ALA A 395 25.91 -10.22 -18.19
C ALA A 395 26.87 -9.01 -18.11
N ARG A 396 27.03 -8.26 -19.22
CA ARG A 396 27.90 -7.07 -19.28
C ARG A 396 27.24 -5.81 -18.73
N TYR A 397 25.93 -5.82 -18.51
CA TYR A 397 25.23 -4.66 -17.96
C TYR A 397 25.50 -4.50 -16.46
N GLU A 398 25.78 -3.28 -16.03
CA GLU A 398 26.07 -2.96 -14.63
C GLU A 398 24.91 -3.35 -13.71
N GLY A 399 25.21 -4.06 -12.62
CA GLY A 399 24.24 -4.45 -11.59
C GLY A 399 23.46 -5.74 -11.89
N ILE A 400 23.55 -6.30 -13.10
CA ILE A 400 22.78 -7.49 -13.47
C ILE A 400 23.27 -8.74 -12.74
N TYR A 401 24.58 -8.88 -12.52
CA TYR A 401 25.16 -10.05 -11.86
C TYR A 401 24.80 -10.05 -10.37
N GLU A 402 24.92 -8.90 -9.71
CA GLU A 402 24.51 -8.72 -8.31
C GLU A 402 23.01 -8.98 -8.13
N LEU A 403 22.19 -8.47 -9.06
CA LEU A 403 20.75 -8.73 -9.07
C LEU A 403 20.44 -10.22 -9.20
N LEU A 404 21.06 -10.91 -10.17
CA LEU A 404 20.85 -12.34 -10.37
C LEU A 404 21.29 -13.15 -9.14
N CYS A 405 22.47 -12.85 -8.58
CA CYS A 405 22.96 -13.48 -7.35
C CYS A 405 21.97 -13.33 -6.19
N GLU A 406 21.43 -12.11 -5.99
CA GLU A 406 20.42 -11.87 -4.98
C GLU A 406 19.17 -12.71 -5.24
N LEU A 407 18.62 -12.69 -6.45
CA LEU A 407 17.38 -13.42 -6.78
C LEU A 407 17.54 -14.93 -6.62
N VAL A 408 18.63 -15.53 -7.11
CA VAL A 408 18.85 -16.99 -7.03
C VAL A 408 19.34 -17.44 -5.65
N SER A 409 19.68 -16.54 -4.74
CA SER A 409 19.92 -16.89 -3.34
C SER A 409 18.65 -17.41 -2.64
N TRP A 410 17.47 -17.07 -3.19
CA TRP A 410 16.18 -17.48 -2.65
C TRP A 410 15.74 -18.86 -3.19
N PRO A 411 15.48 -19.86 -2.33
CA PRO A 411 15.27 -21.25 -2.76
C PRO A 411 14.17 -21.48 -3.80
N HIS A 412 13.09 -20.70 -3.73
CA HIS A 412 11.95 -20.82 -4.66
C HIS A 412 12.27 -20.32 -6.08
N LEU A 413 13.15 -19.31 -6.20
CA LEU A 413 13.61 -18.81 -7.50
C LEU A 413 14.76 -19.68 -8.03
N ALA A 414 15.67 -20.13 -7.15
CA ALA A 414 16.74 -21.06 -7.51
C ALA A 414 16.18 -22.34 -8.14
N LYS A 415 15.13 -22.92 -7.52
CA LYS A 415 14.45 -24.11 -8.05
C LYS A 415 13.85 -23.87 -9.43
N ASP A 416 13.20 -22.72 -9.63
CA ASP A 416 12.62 -22.37 -10.94
C ASP A 416 13.73 -22.20 -11.99
N PHE A 417 14.80 -21.48 -11.65
CA PHE A 417 15.96 -21.28 -12.50
C PHE A 417 16.56 -22.61 -12.98
N CYS A 418 16.86 -23.55 -12.06
CA CYS A 418 17.40 -24.86 -12.43
C CYS A 418 16.41 -25.68 -13.29
N SER A 419 15.10 -25.57 -13.03
CA SER A 419 14.10 -26.32 -13.79
C SER A 419 13.92 -25.84 -15.24
N ARG A 420 14.29 -24.58 -15.55
CA ARG A 420 14.27 -24.06 -16.92
C ARG A 420 15.37 -24.69 -17.79
N GLU A 421 16.54 -24.94 -17.22
CA GLU A 421 17.67 -25.57 -17.90
C GLU A 421 17.36 -27.02 -18.35
N GLU A 422 16.62 -27.77 -17.53
CA GLU A 422 16.13 -29.12 -17.86
C GLU A 422 15.15 -29.13 -19.04
N ARG A 423 14.33 -28.08 -19.21
CA ARG A 423 13.39 -27.97 -20.34
C ARG A 423 14.11 -27.64 -21.65
N THR A 424 15.14 -26.81 -21.61
CA THR A 424 15.92 -26.44 -22.80
C THR A 424 16.74 -27.62 -23.32
N THR A 425 17.27 -28.47 -22.43
CA THR A 425 18.03 -29.69 -22.80
C THR A 425 17.15 -30.80 -23.37
N LEU A 426 15.88 -30.91 -22.94
CA LEU A 426 14.90 -31.84 -23.52
C LEU A 426 14.43 -31.43 -24.93
N HIS A 427 14.45 -30.14 -25.26
CA HIS A 427 14.11 -29.66 -26.61
C HIS A 427 15.24 -29.78 -27.62
N LEU A 428 16.50 -29.87 -27.16
CA LEU A 428 17.68 -30.11 -28.02
C LEU A 428 17.99 -31.61 -28.22
N SER A 429 17.25 -32.50 -27.56
CA SER A 429 17.39 -33.96 -27.66
C SER A 429 16.22 -34.65 -28.39
N ARG A 430 15.37 -33.87 -29.06
CA ARG A 430 14.40 -34.30 -30.08
C ARG A 430 14.69 -33.58 -31.39
#